data_AF-A0A7V3E4U0-F1
#
_entry.id   AF-A0A7V3E4U0-F1
#
_cell.length_a   1.000
_cell.length_b   1.000
_cell.length_c   1.000
_cell.angle_alpha   90.00
_cell.angle_beta   90.00
_cell.angle_gamma   90.00
#
_symmetry.space_group_name_H-M   'P 1'
#
loop_
_entity.id
_entity.type
_entity.pdbx_description
1 polymer ?
#
loop_
_entity_poly.entity_id
_entity_poly.type
_entity_poly.pdbx_seq_one_letter_code
_entity_poly.pdbx_strand_id
1 'polypeptide(L)'
;YCYKDNQKIYDFVDLSEKVLEEFPKIVLFFTSLEPVDLTEKFFEFLQKYRQKVFPHFHIPLQSADNRILEEMKRKYTIEEYVEKIEKLRKIIPNLILSTDIIVGYPSETKQQFLNTIRLIEKINFNWVHVFPYSPRIGTECYRKYGDYVPYDTKERVREVIKISKFLGEEYFKQLCKV
;
A
#
# COMPACT_ATOMS: atom_id res chain seq x y z
N TYR A 1 -12.43 1.85 -10.99
CA TYR A 1 -13.07 3.00 -11.66
C TYR A 1 -13.13 2.73 -13.15
N CYS A 2 -14.27 2.93 -13.82
CA CYS A 2 -14.36 2.70 -15.26
C CYS A 2 -15.25 3.75 -15.95
N TYR A 3 -14.87 4.11 -17.17
CA TYR A 3 -15.67 4.90 -18.10
C TYR A 3 -16.29 3.97 -19.13
N LYS A 4 -17.58 4.18 -19.45
CA LYS A 4 -18.30 3.35 -20.42
C LYS A 4 -18.71 4.22 -21.60
N ASP A 5 -18.35 3.79 -22.80
CA ASP A 5 -18.72 4.45 -24.05
C ASP A 5 -19.00 3.41 -25.12
N ASN A 6 -20.20 3.45 -25.71
CA ASN A 6 -20.64 2.57 -26.79
C ASN A 6 -20.27 1.09 -26.59
N GLN A 7 -20.61 0.54 -25.42
CA GLN A 7 -20.32 -0.84 -24.97
C GLN A 7 -18.86 -1.17 -24.66
N LYS A 8 -17.92 -0.25 -24.90
CA LYS A 8 -16.52 -0.39 -24.49
C LYS A 8 -16.34 0.16 -23.07
N ILE A 9 -15.62 -0.58 -22.26
CA ILE A 9 -15.26 -0.21 -20.89
C ILE A 9 -13.79 0.20 -20.91
N TYR A 10 -13.50 1.39 -20.41
CA TYR A 10 -12.16 1.91 -20.21
C TYR A 10 -11.88 1.97 -18.72
N ASP A 11 -10.77 1.38 -18.29
CA ASP A 11 -10.32 1.41 -16.91
C ASP A 11 -9.18 2.44 -16.71
N PHE A 12 -8.63 2.44 -15.51
CA PHE A 12 -7.53 3.32 -15.13
C PHE A 12 -6.27 3.12 -15.98
N VAL A 13 -6.01 1.88 -16.42
CA VAL A 13 -4.85 1.58 -17.26
C VAL A 13 -5.06 2.15 -18.65
N ASP A 14 -6.24 1.99 -19.23
CA ASP A 14 -6.56 2.55 -20.55
C ASP A 14 -6.41 4.08 -20.56
N LEU A 15 -6.87 4.74 -19.49
CA LEU A 15 -6.69 6.18 -19.34
C LEU A 15 -5.21 6.55 -19.26
N SER A 16 -4.43 5.81 -18.48
CA SER A 16 -2.99 6.06 -18.32
C SER A 16 -2.23 5.91 -19.64
N GLU A 17 -2.54 4.88 -20.43
CA GLU A 17 -1.98 4.70 -21.77
C GLU A 17 -2.34 5.86 -22.70
N LYS A 18 -3.64 6.20 -22.77
CA LYS A 18 -4.13 7.28 -23.64
C LYS A 18 -3.47 8.63 -23.30
N VAL A 19 -3.27 8.92 -22.03
CA VAL A 19 -2.58 10.14 -21.57
C VAL A 19 -1.12 10.16 -22.04
N LEU A 20 -0.41 9.04 -21.95
CA LEU A 20 0.99 8.95 -22.41
C LEU A 20 1.13 9.02 -23.93
N GLU A 21 0.15 8.50 -24.67
CA GLU A 21 0.08 8.60 -26.13
C GLU A 21 -0.17 10.04 -26.59
N GLU A 22 -1.14 10.74 -25.98
CA GLU A 22 -1.49 12.12 -26.31
C GLU A 22 -0.42 13.12 -25.86
N PHE A 23 0.23 12.86 -24.72
CA PHE A 23 1.25 13.74 -24.15
C PHE A 23 2.60 13.03 -23.93
N PRO A 24 3.36 12.71 -24.99
CA PRO A 24 4.58 11.90 -24.90
C PRO A 24 5.69 12.44 -23.99
N LYS A 25 5.65 13.71 -23.59
CA LYS A 25 6.68 14.34 -22.74
C LYS A 25 6.40 14.21 -21.24
N ILE A 26 5.20 13.79 -20.83
CA ILE A 26 4.87 13.73 -19.40
C ILE A 26 5.41 12.45 -18.75
N VAL A 27 5.51 12.49 -17.44
CA VAL A 27 5.78 11.35 -16.58
C VAL A 27 4.61 11.22 -15.61
N LEU A 28 4.07 10.02 -15.46
CA LEU A 28 2.99 9.74 -14.52
C LEU A 28 3.53 9.48 -13.13
N PHE A 29 2.86 10.06 -12.13
CA PHE A 29 3.12 9.85 -10.71
C PHE A 29 1.83 9.36 -10.06
N PHE A 30 1.86 8.14 -9.51
CA PHE A 30 0.70 7.54 -8.86
C PHE A 30 0.81 7.63 -7.34
N THR A 31 -0.23 8.15 -6.69
CA THR A 31 -0.25 8.45 -5.26
C THR A 31 -1.13 7.52 -4.42
N SER A 32 -2.12 6.86 -5.01
CA SER A 32 -3.05 6.02 -4.25
C SER A 32 -3.51 4.86 -5.13
N LEU A 33 -2.78 3.75 -5.06
CA LEU A 33 -3.13 2.51 -5.73
C LEU A 33 -3.56 1.50 -4.66
N GLU A 34 -4.75 0.95 -4.77
CA GLU A 34 -5.13 -0.18 -3.92
C GLU A 34 -4.48 -1.45 -4.46
N PRO A 35 -4.17 -2.45 -3.61
CA PRO A 35 -3.60 -3.71 -4.09
C PRO A 35 -4.44 -4.35 -5.20
N VAL A 36 -5.76 -4.22 -5.16
CA VAL A 36 -6.68 -4.72 -6.20
C VAL A 36 -6.51 -4.07 -7.57
N ASP A 37 -5.97 -2.85 -7.64
CA ASP A 37 -5.72 -2.13 -8.90
C ASP A 37 -4.46 -2.67 -9.62
N LEU A 38 -3.57 -3.37 -8.91
CA LEU A 38 -2.37 -4.02 -9.44
C LEU A 38 -2.73 -5.32 -10.17
N THR A 39 -3.48 -5.17 -11.25
CA THR A 39 -3.92 -6.25 -12.15
C THR A 39 -2.82 -6.61 -13.14
N GLU A 40 -2.95 -7.74 -13.84
CA GLU A 40 -2.00 -8.11 -14.90
C GLU A 40 -1.88 -7.02 -15.96
N LYS A 41 -3.00 -6.42 -16.36
CA LYS A 41 -3.05 -5.29 -17.29
C LYS A 41 -2.21 -4.10 -16.79
N PHE A 42 -2.22 -3.81 -15.49
CA PHE A 42 -1.37 -2.76 -14.90
C PHE A 42 0.11 -3.15 -14.96
N PHE A 43 0.47 -4.41 -14.74
CA PHE A 43 1.85 -4.87 -14.87
C PHE A 43 2.36 -4.83 -16.32
N GLU A 44 1.53 -5.19 -17.29
CA GLU A 44 1.83 -5.05 -18.73
C GLU A 44 2.06 -3.58 -19.10
N PHE A 45 1.19 -2.69 -18.61
CA PHE A 45 1.36 -1.24 -18.76
C PHE A 45 2.70 -0.76 -18.19
N LEU A 46 3.05 -1.16 -16.98
CA LEU A 46 4.32 -0.78 -16.37
C LEU A 46 5.51 -1.31 -17.17
N GLN A 47 5.47 -2.53 -17.69
CA GLN A 47 6.54 -3.06 -18.54
C GLN A 47 6.73 -2.22 -19.80
N LYS A 48 5.63 -1.83 -20.45
CA LYS A 48 5.62 -1.02 -21.68
C LYS A 48 6.07 0.42 -21.43
N TYR A 49 5.65 1.03 -20.32
CA TYR A 49 5.82 2.47 -20.05
C TYR A 49 6.72 2.79 -18.85
N ARG A 50 7.57 1.85 -18.37
CA ARG A 50 8.40 2.07 -17.16
C ARG A 50 9.17 3.38 -17.11
N GLN A 51 9.68 3.86 -18.26
CA GLN A 51 10.46 5.10 -18.35
C GLN A 51 9.59 6.37 -18.28
N LYS A 52 8.27 6.22 -18.35
CA LYS A 52 7.26 7.28 -18.27
C LYS A 52 6.48 7.24 -16.96
N VAL A 53 6.84 6.34 -16.05
CA VAL A 53 6.24 6.24 -14.72
C VAL A 53 7.32 6.54 -13.70
N PHE A 54 7.07 7.54 -12.85
CA PHE A 54 7.99 7.84 -11.76
C PHE A 54 8.04 6.64 -10.80
N PRO A 55 9.23 6.16 -10.37
CA PRO A 55 9.40 4.90 -9.67
C PRO A 55 8.99 5.01 -8.19
N HIS A 56 7.80 5.50 -7.91
CA HIS A 56 7.21 5.61 -6.58
C HIS A 56 5.78 5.09 -6.60
N PHE A 57 5.46 4.16 -5.70
CA PHE A 57 4.09 3.77 -5.42
C PHE A 57 3.78 3.85 -3.93
N HIS A 58 2.58 4.33 -3.64
CA HIS A 58 1.97 4.24 -2.33
C HIS A 58 0.84 3.21 -2.40
N ILE A 59 1.02 2.09 -1.70
CA ILE A 59 0.10 0.94 -1.75
C ILE A 59 -0.24 0.53 -0.32
N PRO A 60 -1.46 0.77 0.17
CA PRO A 60 -1.81 0.55 1.56
C PRO A 60 -1.86 -0.95 1.89
N LEU A 61 -1.07 -1.37 2.89
CA LEU A 61 -1.12 -2.71 3.46
C LEU A 61 -2.22 -2.77 4.53
N GLN A 62 -2.33 -1.73 5.35
CA GLN A 62 -3.22 -1.55 6.50
C GLN A 62 -2.89 -2.47 7.68
N SER A 63 -2.78 -3.78 7.47
CA SER A 63 -2.41 -4.77 8.49
C SER A 63 -1.76 -5.98 7.83
N ALA A 64 -0.83 -6.66 8.51
CA ALA A 64 -0.32 -7.94 8.06
C ALA A 64 -1.04 -9.13 8.72
N ASP A 65 -2.37 -9.05 8.81
CA ASP A 65 -3.21 -10.15 9.26
C ASP A 65 -4.48 -10.25 8.42
N ASN A 66 -4.69 -11.42 7.78
CA ASN A 66 -5.80 -11.63 6.86
C ASN A 66 -7.18 -11.48 7.53
N ARG A 67 -7.33 -11.85 8.82
CA ARG A 67 -8.59 -11.66 9.55
C ARG A 67 -8.88 -10.19 9.78
N ILE A 68 -7.86 -9.41 10.17
CA ILE A 68 -8.01 -7.96 10.36
C ILE A 68 -8.31 -7.27 9.02
N LEU A 69 -7.62 -7.65 7.95
CA LEU A 69 -7.87 -7.14 6.60
C LEU A 69 -9.31 -7.38 6.15
N GLU A 70 -9.84 -8.58 6.40
CA GLU A 70 -11.25 -8.92 6.13
C GLU A 70 -12.21 -8.04 6.95
N GLU A 71 -11.95 -7.85 8.26
CA GLU A 71 -12.75 -6.94 9.11
C GLU A 71 -12.65 -5.46 8.66
N MET A 72 -11.57 -5.09 7.97
CA MET A 72 -11.39 -3.79 7.29
C MET A 72 -12.01 -3.75 5.89
N LYS A 73 -12.66 -4.83 5.42
CA LYS A 73 -13.26 -4.99 4.09
C LYS A 73 -12.24 -4.90 2.94
N ARG A 74 -11.00 -5.30 3.19
CA ARG A 74 -9.98 -5.42 2.15
C ARG A 74 -10.24 -6.67 1.33
N LYS A 75 -10.08 -6.55 0.01
CA LYS A 75 -10.32 -7.61 -0.98
C LYS A 75 -8.99 -8.20 -1.47
N TYR A 76 -8.05 -8.36 -0.56
CA TYR A 76 -6.74 -8.95 -0.83
C TYR A 76 -6.21 -9.62 0.42
N THR A 77 -5.36 -10.63 0.25
CA THR A 77 -4.59 -11.25 1.33
C THR A 77 -3.17 -10.69 1.40
N ILE A 78 -2.46 -11.01 2.49
CA ILE A 78 -1.04 -10.68 2.65
C ILE A 78 -0.20 -11.32 1.55
N GLU A 79 -0.50 -12.56 1.18
CA GLU A 79 0.21 -13.32 0.16
C GLU A 79 0.08 -12.62 -1.20
N GLU A 80 -1.14 -12.24 -1.57
CA GLU A 80 -1.40 -11.49 -2.81
C GLU A 80 -0.72 -10.11 -2.79
N TYR A 81 -0.73 -9.43 -1.65
CA TYR A 81 -0.04 -8.16 -1.48
C TYR A 81 1.46 -8.32 -1.73
N VAL A 82 2.10 -9.29 -1.08
CA VAL A 82 3.54 -9.57 -1.21
C VAL A 82 3.89 -9.94 -2.65
N GLU A 83 3.12 -10.81 -3.29
CA GLU A 83 3.34 -11.20 -4.69
C GLU A 83 3.30 -9.97 -5.62
N LYS A 84 2.33 -9.07 -5.43
CA LYS A 84 2.22 -7.83 -6.21
C LYS A 84 3.44 -6.93 -5.99
N ILE A 85 3.89 -6.75 -4.75
CA ILE A 85 5.10 -5.96 -4.47
C ILE A 85 6.35 -6.58 -5.11
N GLU A 86 6.50 -7.89 -5.07
CA GLU A 86 7.61 -8.59 -5.74
C GLU A 86 7.59 -8.39 -7.25
N LYS A 87 6.42 -8.48 -7.89
CA LYS A 87 6.24 -8.18 -9.32
C LYS A 87 6.62 -6.74 -9.64
N LEU A 88 6.16 -5.78 -8.84
CA LEU A 88 6.51 -4.36 -9.01
C LEU A 88 8.02 -4.14 -8.95
N ARG A 89 8.72 -4.76 -7.99
CA ARG A 89 10.18 -4.65 -7.86
C ARG A 89 10.96 -5.29 -9.00
N LYS A 90 10.44 -6.36 -9.60
CA LYS A 90 11.04 -6.96 -10.80
C LYS A 90 10.99 -6.01 -11.99
N ILE A 91 9.89 -5.26 -12.13
CA ILE A 91 9.70 -4.31 -13.24
C ILE A 91 10.45 -2.99 -12.98
N ILE A 92 10.44 -2.52 -11.72
CA ILE A 92 11.06 -1.27 -11.26
C ILE A 92 12.04 -1.59 -10.12
N PRO A 93 13.30 -1.95 -10.43
CA PRO A 93 14.28 -2.35 -9.40
C PRO A 93 14.57 -1.28 -8.35
N ASN A 94 14.45 -0.01 -8.70
CA ASN A 94 14.66 1.14 -7.80
C ASN A 94 13.35 1.71 -7.23
N LEU A 95 12.30 0.89 -7.14
CA LEU A 95 10.98 1.31 -6.65
C LEU A 95 11.06 1.90 -5.24
N ILE A 96 10.56 3.13 -5.10
CA ILE A 96 10.24 3.76 -3.84
C ILE A 96 8.82 3.31 -3.45
N LEU A 97 8.72 2.58 -2.36
CA LEU A 97 7.46 2.02 -1.89
C LEU A 97 7.08 2.63 -0.55
N SER A 98 5.88 3.19 -0.48
CA SER A 98 5.27 3.63 0.77
C SER A 98 3.95 2.93 1.03
N THR A 99 3.52 2.92 2.29
CA THR A 99 2.30 2.24 2.71
C THR A 99 1.64 2.90 3.92
N ASP A 100 0.38 2.60 4.11
CA ASP A 100 -0.41 2.92 5.31
C ASP A 100 -0.55 1.68 6.19
N ILE A 101 -0.44 1.85 7.50
CA ILE A 101 -0.68 0.83 8.53
C ILE A 101 -1.63 1.40 9.58
N ILE A 102 -2.65 0.62 9.95
CA ILE A 102 -3.53 0.91 11.08
C ILE A 102 -3.16 -0.04 12.21
N VAL A 103 -2.78 0.53 13.36
CA VAL A 103 -2.47 -0.24 14.58
C VAL A 103 -3.55 -0.01 15.65
N GLY A 104 -3.70 -0.97 16.54
CA GLY A 104 -4.71 -0.91 17.59
C GLY A 104 -6.12 -1.19 17.08
N TYR A 105 -6.26 -1.95 15.99
CA TYR A 105 -7.59 -2.41 15.58
C TYR A 105 -8.21 -3.23 16.73
N PRO A 106 -9.52 -3.12 17.04
CA PRO A 106 -10.12 -3.72 18.23
C PRO A 106 -9.82 -5.22 18.45
N SER A 107 -9.72 -5.99 17.36
CA SER A 107 -9.42 -7.42 17.39
C SER A 107 -7.93 -7.76 17.23
N GLU A 108 -7.04 -6.76 17.13
CA GLU A 108 -5.61 -6.94 16.88
C GLU A 108 -4.87 -7.41 18.14
N THR A 109 -4.41 -8.66 18.10
CA THR A 109 -3.54 -9.22 19.13
C THR A 109 -2.10 -8.70 19.00
N LYS A 110 -1.34 -8.78 20.10
CA LYS A 110 0.09 -8.44 20.10
C LYS A 110 0.88 -9.23 19.06
N GLN A 111 0.57 -10.52 18.85
CA GLN A 111 1.27 -11.34 17.87
C GLN A 111 1.00 -10.89 16.42
N GLN A 112 -0.24 -10.49 16.11
CA GLN A 112 -0.61 -9.97 14.78
C GLN A 112 0.08 -8.63 14.50
N PHE A 113 0.17 -7.76 15.50
CA PHE A 113 0.95 -6.55 15.40
C PHE A 113 2.45 -6.85 15.14
N LEU A 114 3.06 -7.77 15.88
CA LEU A 114 4.45 -8.18 15.65
C LEU A 114 4.68 -8.80 14.26
N ASN A 115 3.70 -9.51 13.71
CA ASN A 115 3.76 -10.00 12.33
C ASN A 115 3.73 -8.84 11.33
N THR A 116 2.97 -7.79 11.62
CA THR A 116 2.96 -6.54 10.83
C THR A 116 4.32 -5.87 10.81
N ILE A 117 4.97 -5.77 11.97
CA ILE A 117 6.33 -5.25 12.07
C ILE A 117 7.31 -6.08 11.21
N ARG A 118 7.31 -7.41 11.37
CA ARG A 118 8.20 -8.30 10.61
C ARG A 118 7.97 -8.18 9.10
N LEU A 119 6.71 -8.02 8.67
CA LEU A 119 6.40 -7.87 7.25
C LEU A 119 6.85 -6.51 6.71
N ILE A 120 6.70 -5.44 7.48
CA ILE A 120 7.24 -4.11 7.11
C ILE A 120 8.74 -4.18 6.84
N GLU A 121 9.49 -4.83 7.75
CA GLU A 121 10.94 -5.02 7.61
C GLU A 121 11.28 -5.91 6.41
N LYS A 122 10.58 -7.04 6.25
CA LYS A 122 10.79 -7.97 5.12
C LYS A 122 10.52 -7.31 3.78
N ILE A 123 9.43 -6.55 3.68
CA ILE A 123 9.10 -5.80 2.48
C ILE A 123 10.10 -4.64 2.30
N ASN A 124 10.74 -4.12 3.34
CA ASN A 124 11.68 -3.00 3.23
C ASN A 124 11.04 -1.79 2.56
N PHE A 125 9.97 -1.27 3.18
CA PHE A 125 9.31 -0.03 2.75
C PHE A 125 10.24 1.17 2.94
N ASN A 126 10.19 2.13 2.02
CA ASN A 126 10.92 3.39 2.14
C ASN A 126 10.25 4.33 3.15
N TRP A 127 8.92 4.23 3.25
CA TRP A 127 8.15 5.05 4.17
C TRP A 127 6.87 4.33 4.60
N VAL A 128 6.60 4.31 5.90
CA VAL A 128 5.36 3.79 6.47
C VAL A 128 4.63 4.91 7.20
N HIS A 129 3.42 5.21 6.74
CA HIS A 129 2.48 6.04 7.48
C HIS A 129 1.70 5.15 8.45
N VAL A 130 1.71 5.50 9.73
CA VAL A 130 0.97 4.76 10.75
C VAL A 130 -0.16 5.62 11.31
N PHE A 131 -1.33 5.01 11.40
CA PHE A 131 -2.52 5.60 12.01
C PHE A 131 -2.95 4.74 13.20
N PRO A 132 -3.21 5.33 14.38
CA PRO A 132 -3.95 4.61 15.40
C PRO A 132 -5.37 4.35 14.90
N TYR A 133 -5.92 3.18 15.20
CA TYR A 133 -7.33 2.93 14.99
C TYR A 133 -8.15 4.01 15.72
N SER A 134 -9.13 4.56 15.01
CA SER A 134 -10.06 5.54 15.54
C SER A 134 -11.47 5.01 15.32
N PRO A 135 -12.25 4.75 16.39
CA PRO A 135 -13.63 4.31 16.25
C PRO A 135 -14.45 5.38 15.51
N ARG A 136 -15.29 4.93 14.59
CA ARG A 136 -16.17 5.81 13.80
C ARG A 136 -17.60 5.29 13.85
N ILE A 137 -18.50 6.10 14.41
CA ILE A 137 -19.93 5.80 14.48
C ILE A 137 -20.45 5.47 13.08
N GLY A 138 -21.28 4.42 12.98
CA GLY A 138 -21.87 3.95 11.72
C GLY A 138 -21.04 2.91 10.98
N THR A 139 -19.77 2.70 11.33
CA THR A 139 -18.96 1.61 10.77
C THR A 139 -19.35 0.25 11.35
N GLU A 140 -19.10 -0.82 10.59
CA GLU A 140 -19.32 -2.19 11.07
C GLU A 140 -18.43 -2.53 12.27
N CYS A 141 -17.19 -2.05 12.25
CA CYS A 141 -16.27 -2.18 13.37
C CYS A 141 -16.85 -1.56 14.65
N TYR A 142 -17.40 -0.34 14.58
CA TYR A 142 -18.05 0.30 15.74
C TYR A 142 -19.28 -0.47 16.22
N ARG A 143 -20.07 -1.07 15.32
CA ARG A 143 -21.22 -1.91 15.72
C ARG A 143 -20.78 -3.16 16.47
N LYS A 144 -19.63 -3.73 16.13
CA LYS A 144 -19.10 -4.97 16.72
C LYS A 144 -18.33 -4.73 18.02
N TYR A 145 -17.53 -3.68 18.08
CA TYR A 145 -16.56 -3.43 19.15
C TYR A 145 -16.82 -2.13 19.94
N GLY A 146 -17.82 -1.33 19.56
CA GLY A 146 -18.07 -0.03 20.17
C GLY A 146 -16.95 0.97 19.91
N ASP A 147 -16.60 1.74 20.94
CA ASP A 147 -15.51 2.71 20.96
C ASP A 147 -14.20 2.13 21.51
N TYR A 148 -14.10 0.80 21.66
CA TYR A 148 -12.93 0.14 22.21
C TYR A 148 -11.68 0.38 21.35
N VAL A 149 -10.59 0.77 22.02
CA VAL A 149 -9.24 0.90 21.47
C VAL A 149 -8.26 0.22 22.42
N PRO A 150 -7.39 -0.71 21.96
CA PRO A 150 -6.37 -1.32 22.80
C PRO A 150 -5.46 -0.29 23.48
N TYR A 151 -5.16 -0.49 24.77
CA TYR A 151 -4.41 0.48 25.57
C TYR A 151 -2.98 0.73 25.04
N ASP A 152 -2.38 -0.26 24.40
CA ASP A 152 -1.03 -0.23 23.83
C ASP A 152 -0.97 0.40 22.43
N THR A 153 -2.09 0.87 21.87
CA THR A 153 -2.15 1.48 20.53
C THR A 153 -1.12 2.60 20.34
N LYS A 154 -0.93 3.46 21.35
CA LYS A 154 0.08 4.54 21.30
C LYS A 154 1.51 4.02 21.25
N GLU A 155 1.79 2.90 21.91
CA GLU A 155 3.11 2.25 21.88
C GLU A 155 3.34 1.63 20.51
N ARG A 156 2.36 0.91 19.96
CA ARG A 156 2.40 0.34 18.60
C ARG A 156 2.69 1.42 17.54
N VAL A 157 2.05 2.58 17.64
CA VAL A 157 2.33 3.73 16.75
C VAL A 157 3.81 4.14 16.82
N ARG A 158 4.37 4.27 18.02
CA ARG A 158 5.79 4.66 18.19
C ARG A 158 6.74 3.62 17.61
N GLU A 159 6.43 2.34 17.77
CA GLU A 159 7.24 1.25 17.20
C GLU A 159 7.25 1.30 15.67
N VAL A 160 6.10 1.47 15.02
CA VAL A 160 6.03 1.59 13.56
C VAL A 160 6.77 2.84 13.07
N ILE A 161 6.63 4.00 13.76
CA ILE A 161 7.38 5.21 13.43
C ILE A 161 8.89 4.97 13.51
N LYS A 162 9.36 4.26 14.55
CA LYS A 162 10.78 3.97 14.73
C LYS A 162 11.34 3.14 13.57
N ILE A 163 10.61 2.10 13.16
CA ILE A 163 11.03 1.23 12.05
C ILE A 163 10.95 1.97 10.72
N SER A 164 9.88 2.73 10.49
CA SER A 164 9.73 3.59 9.30
C SER A 164 10.92 4.54 9.13
N LYS A 165 11.34 5.22 10.21
CA LYS A 165 12.51 6.10 10.21
C LYS A 165 13.80 5.34 9.90
N PHE A 166 14.01 4.20 10.55
CA PHE A 166 15.20 3.39 10.32
C PHE A 166 15.32 2.94 8.87
N LEU A 167 14.24 2.39 8.29
CA LEU A 167 14.23 1.94 6.89
C LEU A 167 14.45 3.11 5.91
N GLY A 168 13.82 4.26 6.18
CA GLY A 168 14.02 5.48 5.39
C GLY A 168 15.46 5.99 5.41
N GLU A 169 16.11 5.98 6.58
CA GLU A 169 17.53 6.34 6.73
C GLU A 169 18.45 5.35 6.00
N GLU A 170 18.20 4.05 6.10
CA GLU A 170 18.98 3.03 5.41
C GLU A 170 18.87 3.18 3.89
N TYR A 171 17.67 3.45 3.38
CA TYR A 171 17.48 3.76 1.96
C TYR A 171 18.21 5.04 1.54
N PHE A 172 18.13 6.11 2.33
CA PHE A 172 18.81 7.37 2.02
C PHE A 172 20.34 7.18 1.96
N LYS A 173 20.92 6.41 2.88
CA LYS A 173 22.36 6.06 2.85
C LYS A 173 22.75 5.30 1.60
N GLN A 174 21.87 4.47 1.04
CA GLN A 174 22.13 3.76 -0.23
C GLN A 174 22.16 4.73 -1.41
N LEU A 175 21.28 5.73 -1.42
CA LEU A 175 21.25 6.77 -2.46
C LEU A 175 22.49 7.66 -2.43
N CYS A 176 22.99 8.03 -1.25
CA CYS A 176 24.16 8.91 -1.10
C CYS A 176 25.52 8.21 -1.29
N LYS A 177 25.54 6.89 -1.50
CA LYS A 177 26.78 6.12 -1.78
C LYS A 177 27.16 6.11 -3.28
N VAL A 178 26.46 6.91 -4.09
CA VAL A 178 26.71 7.17 -5.50
C VAL A 178 27.39 8.53 -5.65
#